data_AF-A0A957AKC6-F1
#
_entry.id   AF-A0A957AKC6-F1
#
_cell.length_a   1.000
_cell.length_b   1.000
_cell.length_c   1.000
_cell.angle_alpha   90.00
_cell.angle_beta   90.00
_cell.angle_gamma   90.00
#
_symmetry.space_group_name_H-M   'P 1'
#
loop_
_entity.id
_entity.type
_entity.pdbx_description
1 polymer ?
#
loop_
_entity_poly.entity_id
_entity_poly.type
_entity_poly.pdbx_seq_one_letter_code
_entity_poly.pdbx_strand_id
1 'polypeptide(L)'
;LATVLAGLVLGALLGILGAAYNTTLITAIDRFAAVTAVPKLVKAAFVGGVVGLVAWFEPMLVGGGDPLIQAALGAPVSISVLLLVFVARWLLGPFSYAAQTPGGIFAPLLVVGSVFGALFAQVAALLVPGLPFSPTMGAVVGMAAFFTAVVRAPFTGALLVLGMTGVMTPLLPILAANVAATIVPYALGNAPIYDTLRHRLPQATASTGSAPVPSPASASQATA
;
A
#
# COMPACT_ATOMS: atom_id res chain seq x y z
N LEU A 1 12.54 -23.18 5.92
CA LEU A 1 12.00 -23.53 4.58
C LEU A 1 10.48 -23.35 4.52
N ALA A 2 9.70 -23.97 5.41
CA ALA A 2 8.23 -23.85 5.40
C ALA A 2 7.72 -22.40 5.42
N THR A 3 8.31 -21.52 6.25
CA THR A 3 7.97 -20.09 6.29
C THR A 3 8.22 -19.37 4.98
N VAL A 4 9.30 -19.72 4.28
CA VAL A 4 9.65 -19.15 2.97
C VAL A 4 8.62 -19.56 1.91
N LEU A 5 8.19 -20.82 1.92
CA LEU A 5 7.14 -21.30 1.02
C LEU A 5 5.79 -20.61 1.32
N ALA A 6 5.42 -20.49 2.60
CA ALA A 6 4.24 -19.74 3.00
C ALA A 6 4.32 -18.26 2.56
N GLY A 7 5.50 -17.64 2.69
CA GLY A 7 5.78 -16.29 2.18
C GLY A 7 5.63 -16.18 0.67
N LEU A 8 6.13 -17.14 -0.11
CA LEU A 8 5.95 -17.17 -1.57
C LEU A 8 4.47 -17.24 -1.97
N VAL A 9 3.70 -18.13 -1.32
CA VAL A 9 2.25 -18.25 -1.56
C VAL A 9 1.53 -16.94 -1.20
N LEU A 10 1.80 -16.39 -0.02
CA LEU A 10 1.24 -15.12 0.42
C LEU A 10 1.60 -13.98 -0.55
N GLY A 11 2.85 -13.91 -0.99
CA GLY A 11 3.33 -12.92 -1.94
C GLY A 11 2.66 -13.04 -3.31
N ALA A 12 2.41 -14.26 -3.79
CA ALA A 12 1.67 -14.48 -5.03
C ALA A 12 0.22 -14.01 -4.91
N LEU A 13 -0.47 -14.36 -3.82
CA LEU A 13 -1.84 -13.92 -3.53
C LEU A 13 -1.92 -12.40 -3.43
N LEU A 14 -1.03 -11.78 -2.66
CA LEU A 14 -0.94 -10.33 -2.53
C LEU A 14 -0.52 -9.65 -3.83
N GLY A 15 0.20 -10.35 -4.71
CA GLY A 15 0.49 -9.91 -6.07
C GLY A 15 -0.77 -9.74 -6.92
N ILE A 16 -1.66 -10.74 -6.91
CA ILE A 16 -2.96 -10.68 -7.59
C ILE A 16 -3.81 -9.55 -6.98
N LEU A 17 -3.88 -9.50 -5.65
CA LEU A 17 -4.62 -8.46 -4.95
C LEU A 17 -4.03 -7.06 -5.23
N GLY A 18 -2.71 -6.91 -5.29
CA GLY A 18 -2.07 -5.63 -5.61
C GLY A 18 -2.46 -5.11 -6.98
N ALA A 19 -2.52 -5.97 -8.00
CA ALA A 19 -3.04 -5.62 -9.31
C ALA A 19 -4.52 -5.20 -9.26
N ALA A 20 -5.36 -5.95 -8.53
CA ALA A 20 -6.77 -5.61 -8.34
C ALA A 20 -6.96 -4.28 -7.58
N TYR A 21 -6.12 -4.00 -6.59
CA TYR A 21 -6.14 -2.76 -5.82
C TYR A 21 -5.77 -1.57 -6.69
N ASN A 22 -4.73 -1.69 -7.53
CA ASN A 22 -4.36 -0.67 -8.50
C ASN A 22 -5.51 -0.34 -9.44
N THR A 23 -6.18 -1.36 -9.99
CA THR A 23 -7.37 -1.16 -10.83
C THR A 23 -8.51 -0.48 -10.06
N THR A 24 -8.77 -0.90 -8.83
CA THR A 24 -9.81 -0.30 -7.98
C THR A 24 -9.52 1.18 -7.71
N LEU A 25 -8.27 1.51 -7.36
CA LEU A 25 -7.82 2.87 -7.09
C LEU A 25 -7.95 3.77 -8.31
N ILE A 26 -7.45 3.32 -9.46
CA ILE A 26 -7.52 4.09 -10.70
C ILE A 26 -8.97 4.26 -11.16
N THR A 27 -9.78 3.22 -11.07
CA THR A 27 -11.21 3.30 -11.40
C THR A 27 -11.93 4.28 -10.50
N ALA A 28 -11.64 4.29 -9.19
CA ALA A 28 -12.23 5.27 -8.27
C ALA A 28 -11.85 6.70 -8.67
N ILE A 29 -10.58 6.96 -8.98
CA ILE A 29 -10.11 8.28 -9.46
C ILE A 29 -10.85 8.68 -10.74
N ASP A 30 -10.93 7.79 -11.73
CA ASP A 30 -11.57 8.07 -13.03
C ASP A 30 -13.07 8.33 -12.88
N ARG A 31 -13.77 7.56 -12.03
CA ARG A 31 -15.19 7.76 -11.71
C ARG A 31 -15.43 9.10 -11.02
N PHE A 32 -14.59 9.47 -10.06
CA PHE A 32 -14.68 10.77 -9.40
C PHE A 32 -14.39 11.92 -10.37
N ALA A 33 -13.42 11.76 -11.27
CA ALA A 33 -13.09 12.76 -12.28
C ALA A 33 -14.20 12.94 -13.33
N ALA A 34 -14.88 11.85 -13.72
CA ALA A 34 -15.95 11.88 -14.72
C ALA A 34 -17.17 12.71 -14.30
N VAL A 35 -17.42 12.90 -13.00
CA VAL A 35 -18.51 13.74 -12.49
C VAL A 35 -18.13 15.22 -12.55
N THR A 36 -18.03 15.80 -13.75
CA THR A 36 -17.55 17.18 -13.93
C THR A 36 -18.50 18.26 -13.41
N ALA A 37 -19.80 17.94 -13.30
CA ALA A 37 -20.84 18.86 -12.83
C ALA A 37 -20.71 19.28 -11.36
N VAL A 38 -19.99 18.50 -10.53
CA VAL A 38 -19.88 18.74 -9.09
C VAL A 38 -18.53 19.38 -8.76
N PRO A 39 -18.49 20.53 -8.05
CA PRO A 39 -17.25 21.17 -7.63
C PRO A 39 -16.37 20.24 -6.78
N LYS A 40 -15.05 20.36 -6.90
CA LYS A 40 -14.08 19.54 -6.13
C LYS A 40 -14.33 19.61 -4.62
N LEU A 41 -14.66 20.80 -4.11
CA LEU A 41 -14.97 21.02 -2.69
C LEU A 41 -16.17 20.17 -2.22
N VAL A 42 -17.23 20.07 -3.03
CA VAL A 42 -18.43 19.30 -2.69
C VAL A 42 -18.13 17.80 -2.69
N LYS A 43 -17.33 17.31 -3.66
CA LYS A 43 -16.88 15.92 -3.67
C LYS A 43 -16.04 15.59 -2.44
N ALA A 44 -15.09 16.46 -2.09
CA ALA A 44 -14.26 16.30 -0.90
C ALA A 44 -15.10 16.33 0.39
N ALA A 45 -16.08 17.24 0.48
CA ALA A 45 -17.00 17.31 1.61
C ALA A 45 -17.87 16.05 1.74
N PHE A 46 -18.34 15.50 0.62
CA PHE A 46 -19.09 14.24 0.60
C PHE A 46 -18.23 13.07 1.11
N VAL A 47 -17.01 12.92 0.58
CA VAL A 47 -16.09 11.87 1.02
C VAL A 47 -15.74 12.04 2.49
N GLY A 48 -15.43 13.26 2.92
CA GLY A 48 -15.17 13.59 4.33
C GLY A 48 -16.37 13.30 5.24
N GLY A 49 -17.59 13.57 4.79
CA GLY A 49 -18.81 13.24 5.50
C GLY A 49 -19.02 11.73 5.66
N VAL A 50 -18.79 10.95 4.59
CA VAL A 50 -18.86 9.49 4.64
C VAL A 50 -17.78 8.93 5.57
N VAL A 51 -16.53 9.36 5.42
CA VAL A 51 -15.41 8.93 6.28
C VAL A 51 -15.66 9.35 7.73
N GLY A 52 -16.18 10.55 7.98
CA GLY A 52 -16.54 11.04 9.31
C GLY A 52 -17.68 10.24 9.96
N LEU A 53 -18.68 9.83 9.16
CA LEU A 53 -19.76 8.97 9.64
C LEU A 53 -19.22 7.58 10.02
N VAL A 54 -18.32 7.00 9.21
CA VAL A 54 -17.66 5.74 9.57
C VAL A 54 -16.83 5.92 10.83
N ALA A 55 -16.11 7.03 10.97
CA ALA A 55 -15.32 7.34 12.16
C ALA A 55 -16.17 7.43 13.43
N TRP A 56 -17.41 7.90 13.33
CA TRP A 56 -18.35 8.01 14.45
C TRP A 56 -18.76 6.64 15.00
N PHE A 57 -19.02 5.67 14.12
CA PHE A 57 -19.42 4.32 14.53
C PHE A 57 -18.23 3.41 14.82
N GLU A 58 -17.20 3.45 13.99
CA GLU A 58 -16.03 2.56 14.05
C GLU A 58 -14.72 3.35 13.77
N PRO A 59 -14.17 4.04 14.77
CA PRO A 59 -13.01 4.92 14.60
C PRO A 59 -11.73 4.19 14.18
N MET A 60 -11.60 2.89 14.46
CA MET A 60 -10.44 2.10 14.05
C MET A 60 -10.36 1.88 12.53
N LEU A 61 -11.48 2.00 11.81
CA LEU A 61 -11.52 1.79 10.36
C LEU A 61 -11.03 3.00 9.54
N VAL A 62 -10.84 4.16 10.18
CA VAL A 62 -10.41 5.40 9.52
C VAL A 62 -8.98 5.81 9.91
N GLY A 63 -8.47 6.89 9.33
CA GLY A 63 -7.12 7.40 9.60
C GLY A 63 -5.98 6.56 8.99
N GLY A 64 -4.76 6.76 9.47
CA GLY A 64 -3.55 6.09 8.93
C GLY A 64 -3.53 4.57 9.14
N GLY A 65 -4.20 4.10 10.19
CA GLY A 65 -4.36 2.67 10.49
C GLY A 65 -3.24 2.06 11.33
N ASP A 66 -2.38 2.87 11.96
CA ASP A 66 -1.40 2.39 12.95
C ASP A 66 -2.04 1.52 14.04
N PRO A 67 -3.21 1.85 14.61
CA PRO A 67 -3.86 0.99 15.60
C PRO A 67 -4.24 -0.39 15.04
N LEU A 68 -4.59 -0.47 13.75
CA LEU A 68 -4.92 -1.75 13.11
C LEU A 68 -3.67 -2.60 12.87
N ILE A 69 -2.57 -1.98 12.46
CA ILE A 69 -1.28 -2.67 12.32
C ILE A 69 -0.83 -3.19 13.68
N GLN A 70 -0.90 -2.36 14.74
CA GLN A 70 -0.54 -2.79 16.09
C GLN A 70 -1.45 -3.92 16.59
N ALA A 71 -2.75 -3.87 16.32
CA ALA A 71 -3.66 -4.97 16.64
C ALA A 71 -3.30 -6.27 15.89
N ALA A 72 -2.92 -6.18 14.61
CA ALA A 72 -2.49 -7.34 13.82
C ALA A 72 -1.14 -7.91 14.26
N LEU A 73 -0.27 -7.09 14.86
CA LEU A 73 1.03 -7.51 15.38
C LEU A 73 0.96 -8.07 16.81
N GLY A 74 -0.03 -7.64 17.59
CA GLY A 74 -0.24 -8.02 18.98
C GLY A 74 -1.01 -9.32 19.16
N ALA A 75 -2.20 -9.23 19.73
CA ALA A 75 -3.02 -10.39 20.07
C ALA A 75 -3.74 -10.98 18.83
N PRO A 76 -4.05 -12.29 18.82
CA PRO A 76 -4.83 -12.89 17.75
C PRO A 76 -6.19 -12.21 17.60
N VAL A 77 -6.41 -11.58 16.45
CA VAL A 77 -7.68 -10.98 16.06
C VAL A 77 -8.53 -12.03 15.36
N SER A 78 -9.83 -12.09 15.64
CA SER A 78 -10.76 -13.01 14.97
C SER A 78 -10.68 -12.87 13.44
N ILE A 79 -10.74 -14.01 12.74
CA ILE A 79 -10.82 -14.09 11.26
C ILE A 79 -11.95 -13.21 10.70
N SER A 80 -13.11 -13.18 11.37
CA SER A 80 -14.25 -12.36 10.93
C SER A 80 -13.95 -10.87 10.98
N VAL A 81 -13.25 -10.41 12.02
CA VAL A 81 -12.84 -9.01 12.19
C VAL A 81 -11.78 -8.65 11.15
N LEU A 82 -10.79 -9.52 10.91
CA LEU A 82 -9.78 -9.29 9.87
C LEU A 82 -10.41 -9.17 8.48
N LEU A 83 -11.37 -10.03 8.14
CA LEU A 83 -12.09 -9.95 6.87
C LEU A 83 -12.87 -8.63 6.75
N LEU A 84 -13.58 -8.22 7.81
CA LEU A 84 -14.33 -6.97 7.82
C LEU A 84 -13.40 -5.76 7.66
N VAL A 85 -12.28 -5.71 8.40
CA VAL A 85 -11.28 -4.64 8.31
C VAL A 85 -10.65 -4.61 6.92
N PHE A 86 -10.31 -5.79 6.35
CA PHE A 86 -9.73 -5.90 5.01
C PHE A 86 -10.67 -5.29 3.96
N VAL A 87 -11.94 -5.71 3.94
CA VAL A 87 -12.93 -5.18 2.99
C VAL A 87 -13.16 -3.70 3.20
N ALA A 88 -13.32 -3.24 4.45
CA ALA A 88 -13.52 -1.83 4.76
C ALA A 88 -12.35 -0.97 4.27
N ARG A 89 -11.10 -1.36 4.57
CA ARG A 89 -9.90 -0.62 4.18
C ARG A 89 -9.63 -0.68 2.68
N TRP A 90 -9.95 -1.80 2.04
CA TRP A 90 -9.87 -1.93 0.59
C TRP A 90 -10.76 -0.94 -0.15
N LEU A 91 -11.94 -0.63 0.41
CA LEU A 91 -12.89 0.30 -0.20
C LEU A 91 -12.63 1.75 0.22
N LEU A 92 -12.44 2.00 1.52
CA LEU A 92 -12.25 3.35 2.07
C LEU A 92 -10.97 4.01 1.55
N GLY A 93 -9.88 3.26 1.33
CA GLY A 93 -8.62 3.79 0.83
C GLY A 93 -8.75 4.44 -0.55
N PRO A 94 -9.12 3.68 -1.60
CA PRO A 94 -9.41 4.19 -2.93
C PRO A 94 -10.46 5.30 -2.96
N PHE A 95 -11.54 5.15 -2.20
CA PHE A 95 -12.60 6.15 -2.13
C PHE A 95 -12.10 7.49 -1.56
N SER A 96 -11.32 7.44 -0.48
CA SER A 96 -10.71 8.63 0.13
C SER A 96 -9.69 9.28 -0.80
N TYR A 97 -8.86 8.48 -1.47
CA TYR A 97 -7.84 8.98 -2.38
C TYR A 97 -8.44 9.61 -3.65
N ALA A 98 -9.55 9.05 -4.16
CA ALA A 98 -10.26 9.57 -5.33
C ALA A 98 -10.85 10.98 -5.13
N ALA A 99 -11.04 11.42 -3.88
CA ALA A 99 -11.43 12.79 -3.55
C ALA A 99 -10.36 13.84 -3.91
N GLN A 100 -9.14 13.42 -4.26
CA GLN A 100 -7.99 14.28 -4.56
C GLN A 100 -7.60 15.21 -3.39
N THR A 101 -7.95 14.83 -2.16
CA THR A 101 -7.50 15.53 -0.96
C THR A 101 -6.01 15.27 -0.72
N PRO A 102 -5.24 16.21 -0.14
CA PRO A 102 -3.84 16.00 0.18
C PRO A 102 -3.66 14.75 1.05
N GLY A 103 -2.89 13.77 0.57
CA GLY A 103 -2.69 12.50 1.26
C GLY A 103 -1.88 11.50 0.45
N GLY A 104 -1.48 10.41 1.11
CA GLY A 104 -0.73 9.33 0.49
C GLY A 104 -1.47 7.99 0.57
N ILE A 105 -1.19 7.10 -0.38
CA ILE A 105 -1.69 5.71 -0.36
C ILE A 105 -0.83 4.78 0.50
N PHE A 106 0.32 5.26 0.97
CA PHE A 106 1.35 4.45 1.62
C PHE A 106 0.86 3.66 2.85
N ALA A 107 0.34 4.36 3.87
CA ALA A 107 -0.10 3.72 5.11
C ALA A 107 -1.30 2.77 4.90
N PRO A 108 -2.34 3.13 4.11
CA PRO A 108 -3.41 2.20 3.76
C PRO A 108 -2.93 0.87 3.16
N LEU A 109 -1.89 0.89 2.32
CA LEU A 109 -1.30 -0.33 1.76
C LEU A 109 -0.72 -1.22 2.86
N LEU A 110 0.02 -0.64 3.81
CA LEU A 110 0.57 -1.42 4.92
C LEU A 110 -0.53 -2.07 5.76
N VAL A 111 -1.62 -1.33 6.02
CA VAL A 111 -2.77 -1.86 6.78
C VAL A 111 -3.40 -3.03 6.04
N VAL A 112 -3.75 -2.86 4.76
CA VAL A 112 -4.38 -3.92 3.95
C VAL A 112 -3.49 -5.16 3.89
N GLY A 113 -2.18 -4.96 3.66
CA GLY A 113 -1.19 -6.04 3.67
C GLY A 113 -1.08 -6.75 5.03
N SER A 114 -1.04 -6.00 6.13
CA SER A 114 -0.94 -6.56 7.49
C SER A 114 -2.14 -7.44 7.84
N VAL A 115 -3.34 -6.95 7.54
CA VAL A 115 -4.60 -7.62 7.86
C VAL A 115 -4.76 -8.88 7.02
N PHE A 116 -4.49 -8.80 5.71
CA PHE A 116 -4.54 -9.98 4.84
C PHE A 116 -3.47 -11.00 5.19
N GLY A 117 -2.26 -10.55 5.53
CA GLY A 117 -1.17 -11.42 5.97
C GLY A 117 -1.50 -12.18 7.26
N ALA A 118 -2.06 -11.49 8.26
CA ALA A 118 -2.53 -12.11 9.50
C ALA A 118 -3.67 -13.10 9.24
N LEU A 119 -4.61 -12.74 8.36
CA LEU A 119 -5.72 -13.59 7.94
C LEU A 119 -5.20 -14.87 7.26
N PHE A 120 -4.28 -14.72 6.31
CA PHE A 120 -3.65 -15.84 5.60
C PHE A 120 -2.96 -16.80 6.58
N ALA A 121 -2.19 -16.28 7.54
CA ALA A 121 -1.50 -17.09 8.53
C ALA A 121 -2.47 -17.88 9.41
N GLN A 122 -3.58 -17.27 9.85
CA GLN A 122 -4.61 -17.97 10.61
C GLN A 122 -5.29 -19.07 9.79
N VAL A 123 -5.66 -18.80 8.54
CA VAL A 123 -6.25 -19.81 7.64
C VAL A 123 -5.25 -20.93 7.35
N ALA A 124 -3.99 -20.60 7.11
CA ALA A 124 -2.93 -21.58 6.87
C ALA A 124 -2.70 -22.50 8.08
N ALA A 125 -2.80 -21.98 9.31
CA ALA A 125 -2.69 -22.78 10.53
C ALA A 125 -3.86 -23.77 10.69
N LEU A 126 -5.05 -23.46 10.19
CA LEU A 126 -6.20 -24.38 10.19
C LEU A 126 -6.03 -25.51 9.16
N LEU A 127 -5.42 -25.20 8.01
CA LEU A 127 -5.21 -26.18 6.93
C LEU A 127 -3.98 -27.06 7.15
N VAL A 128 -2.93 -26.48 7.74
CA VAL A 128 -1.65 -27.15 8.02
C VAL A 128 -1.29 -26.93 9.49
N PRO A 129 -1.83 -27.75 10.41
CA PRO A 129 -1.50 -27.67 11.82
C PRO A 129 0.02 -27.81 12.05
N GLY A 130 0.58 -26.93 12.89
CA GLY A 130 2.02 -26.92 13.19
C GLY A 130 2.89 -26.13 12.21
N LEU A 131 2.32 -25.47 11.20
CA LEU A 131 3.06 -24.54 10.34
C LEU A 131 3.68 -23.40 11.18
N PRO A 132 5.01 -23.19 11.12
CA PRO A 132 5.69 -22.16 11.93
C PRO A 132 5.53 -20.75 11.35
N PHE A 133 4.31 -20.39 10.95
CA PHE A 133 3.97 -19.11 10.31
C PHE A 133 2.85 -18.43 11.11
N SER A 134 3.24 -17.71 12.17
CA SER A 134 2.31 -17.08 13.10
C SER A 134 1.52 -15.92 12.46
N PRO A 135 0.35 -15.52 13.03
CA PRO A 135 -0.40 -14.35 12.57
C PRO A 135 0.44 -13.06 12.52
N THR A 136 1.25 -12.81 13.55
CA THR A 136 2.19 -11.68 13.59
C THR A 136 3.21 -11.75 12.46
N MET A 137 3.80 -12.93 12.20
CA MET A 137 4.72 -13.12 11.08
C MET A 137 4.02 -12.86 9.74
N GLY A 138 2.81 -13.41 9.57
CA GLY A 138 1.98 -13.18 8.39
C GLY A 138 1.68 -11.70 8.18
N ALA A 139 1.35 -10.95 9.24
CA ALA A 139 1.11 -9.52 9.17
C ALA A 139 2.34 -8.76 8.66
N VAL A 140 3.52 -9.00 9.23
CA VAL A 140 4.76 -8.33 8.81
C VAL A 140 5.13 -8.69 7.36
N VAL A 141 5.04 -9.97 6.99
CA VAL A 141 5.30 -10.41 5.62
C VAL A 141 4.30 -9.77 4.65
N GLY A 142 3.02 -9.73 5.04
CA GLY A 142 1.94 -9.16 4.23
C GLY A 142 2.07 -7.65 4.02
N MET A 143 2.51 -6.90 5.03
CA MET A 143 2.81 -5.47 4.91
C MET A 143 3.81 -5.21 3.78
N ALA A 144 4.95 -5.90 3.82
CA ALA A 144 6.04 -5.71 2.86
C ALA A 144 5.62 -6.20 1.46
N ALA A 145 4.96 -7.36 1.40
CA ALA A 145 4.54 -7.98 0.15
C ALA A 145 3.46 -7.16 -0.56
N PHE A 146 2.44 -6.65 0.14
CA PHE A 146 1.40 -5.86 -0.50
C PHE A 146 1.90 -4.49 -0.96
N PHE A 147 2.75 -3.84 -0.16
CA PHE A 147 3.44 -2.63 -0.59
C PHE A 147 4.25 -2.88 -1.87
N THR A 148 5.05 -3.96 -1.88
CA THR A 148 5.80 -4.38 -3.06
C THR A 148 4.86 -4.65 -4.24
N ALA A 149 3.75 -5.34 -4.00
CA ALA A 149 2.68 -5.67 -4.94
C ALA A 149 1.87 -4.46 -5.45
N VAL A 150 2.13 -3.25 -5.01
CA VAL A 150 1.48 -2.05 -5.54
C VAL A 150 2.52 -1.09 -6.10
N VAL A 151 3.64 -0.94 -5.39
CA VAL A 151 4.67 0.08 -5.65
C VAL A 151 5.82 -0.40 -6.55
N ARG A 152 6.03 -1.72 -6.71
CA ARG A 152 7.22 -2.30 -7.39
C ARG A 152 8.57 -1.97 -6.74
N ALA A 153 8.63 -1.83 -5.41
CA ALA A 153 9.87 -1.56 -4.70
C ALA A 153 10.17 -2.64 -3.62
N PRO A 154 10.67 -3.83 -4.00
CA PRO A 154 10.79 -4.98 -3.10
C PRO A 154 11.77 -4.76 -1.94
N PHE A 155 12.92 -4.14 -2.19
CA PHE A 155 13.91 -3.86 -1.13
C PHE A 155 13.46 -2.71 -0.23
N THR A 156 12.89 -1.64 -0.81
CA THR A 156 12.33 -0.53 -0.05
C THR A 156 11.20 -1.00 0.87
N GLY A 157 10.28 -1.83 0.38
CA GLY A 157 9.19 -2.39 1.18
C GLY A 157 9.68 -3.24 2.33
N ALA A 158 10.66 -4.12 2.08
CA ALA A 158 11.27 -4.93 3.13
C ALA A 158 11.93 -4.04 4.20
N LEU A 159 12.84 -3.15 3.81
CA LEU A 159 13.58 -2.29 4.74
C LEU A 159 12.66 -1.39 5.55
N LEU A 160 11.61 -0.86 4.94
CA LEU A 160 10.67 0.00 5.62
C LEU A 160 9.91 -0.76 6.70
N VAL A 161 9.32 -1.91 6.37
CA VAL A 161 8.55 -2.70 7.34
C VAL A 161 9.45 -3.21 8.47
N LEU A 162 10.68 -3.63 8.13
CA LEU A 162 11.68 -4.00 9.13
C LEU A 162 12.04 -2.81 10.04
N GLY A 163 12.20 -1.62 9.47
CA GLY A 163 12.48 -0.40 10.23
C GLY A 163 11.34 0.04 11.15
N MET A 164 10.08 -0.14 10.74
CA MET A 164 8.90 0.22 11.53
C MET A 164 8.59 -0.80 12.64
N THR A 165 8.82 -2.10 12.38
CA THR A 165 8.46 -3.18 13.30
C THR A 165 9.60 -3.57 14.24
N GLY A 166 10.86 -3.35 13.85
CA GLY A 166 12.04 -3.79 14.59
C GLY A 166 12.25 -5.31 14.60
N VAL A 167 11.40 -6.09 13.92
CA VAL A 167 11.43 -7.56 13.95
C VAL A 167 12.16 -8.09 12.72
N MET A 168 13.34 -8.68 12.90
CA MET A 168 14.15 -9.25 11.80
C MET A 168 13.86 -10.72 11.50
N THR A 169 13.17 -11.43 12.41
CA THR A 169 12.85 -12.86 12.27
C THR A 169 12.19 -13.22 10.93
N PRO A 170 11.25 -12.43 10.36
CA PRO A 170 10.63 -12.75 9.07
C PRO A 170 11.40 -12.27 7.83
N LEU A 171 12.70 -11.93 7.92
CA LEU A 171 13.46 -11.41 6.77
C LEU A 171 13.40 -12.32 5.54
N LEU A 172 13.69 -13.62 5.69
CA LEU A 172 13.65 -14.58 4.58
C LEU A 172 12.25 -14.71 3.95
N PRO A 173 11.16 -14.94 4.71
CA PRO A 173 9.83 -14.99 4.10
C PRO A 173 9.38 -13.65 3.51
N ILE A 174 9.80 -12.50 4.05
CA ILE A 174 9.56 -11.18 3.42
C ILE A 174 10.19 -11.12 2.04
N LEU A 175 11.48 -11.47 1.91
CA LEU A 175 12.17 -11.43 0.62
C LEU A 175 11.52 -12.36 -0.39
N ALA A 176 11.14 -13.58 0.04
CA ALA A 176 10.44 -14.53 -0.81
C ALA A 176 9.07 -14.00 -1.27
N ALA A 177 8.28 -13.47 -0.33
CA ALA A 177 6.98 -12.87 -0.64
C ALA A 177 7.13 -11.68 -1.59
N ASN A 178 8.13 -10.81 -1.40
CA ASN A 178 8.38 -9.66 -2.25
C ASN A 178 8.76 -10.03 -3.69
N VAL A 179 9.51 -11.12 -3.88
CA VAL A 179 9.80 -11.65 -5.22
C VAL A 179 8.51 -12.06 -5.92
N ALA A 180 7.68 -12.90 -5.29
CA ALA A 180 6.41 -13.33 -5.86
C ALA A 180 5.45 -12.13 -6.10
N ALA A 181 5.36 -11.23 -5.12
CA ALA A 181 4.58 -10.02 -5.18
C ALA A 181 5.07 -9.05 -6.26
N THR A 182 6.33 -9.15 -6.71
CA THR A 182 6.88 -8.41 -7.86
C THR A 182 6.48 -9.03 -9.18
N ILE A 183 6.67 -10.35 -9.30
CA ILE A 183 6.49 -11.10 -10.56
C ILE A 183 5.02 -11.18 -10.96
N VAL A 184 4.13 -11.52 -10.04
CA VAL A 184 2.71 -11.79 -10.36
C VAL A 184 2.01 -10.59 -11.01
N PRO A 185 1.97 -9.40 -10.39
CA PRO A 185 1.34 -8.23 -10.99
C PRO A 185 2.04 -7.75 -12.26
N TYR A 186 3.36 -7.94 -12.39
CA TYR A 186 4.06 -7.73 -13.66
C TYR A 186 3.52 -8.67 -14.77
N ALA A 187 3.35 -9.96 -14.47
CA ALA A 187 2.80 -10.93 -15.39
C ALA A 187 1.32 -10.65 -15.74
N LEU A 188 0.56 -10.01 -14.84
CA LEU A 188 -0.80 -9.52 -15.09
C LEU A 188 -0.83 -8.22 -15.92
N GLY A 189 0.31 -7.69 -16.36
CA GLY A 189 0.40 -6.44 -17.12
C GLY A 189 0.08 -5.19 -16.30
N ASN A 190 0.15 -5.26 -14.97
CA ASN A 190 -0.16 -4.14 -14.09
C ASN A 190 1.08 -3.26 -13.87
N ALA A 191 0.99 -2.00 -14.26
CA ALA A 191 2.06 -1.03 -14.04
C ALA A 191 2.18 -0.61 -12.55
N PRO A 192 3.38 -0.28 -12.06
CA PRO A 192 3.56 0.33 -10.74
C PRO A 192 2.61 1.51 -10.52
N ILE A 193 2.03 1.62 -9.32
CA ILE A 193 1.00 2.63 -9.08
C ILE A 193 1.53 4.05 -9.22
N TYR A 194 2.73 4.34 -8.70
CA TYR A 194 3.30 5.68 -8.78
C TYR A 194 3.70 6.06 -10.20
N ASP A 195 4.06 5.08 -11.03
CA ASP A 195 4.26 5.30 -12.47
C ASP A 195 2.95 5.62 -13.18
N THR A 196 1.87 4.94 -12.81
CA THR A 196 0.54 5.24 -13.35
C THR A 196 0.08 6.64 -12.93
N LEU A 197 0.30 7.02 -11.68
CA LEU A 197 -0.07 8.32 -11.15
C LEU A 197 0.78 9.46 -11.74
N ARG A 198 2.10 9.28 -11.92
CA ARG A 198 2.95 10.32 -12.54
C ARG A 198 2.53 10.64 -13.96
N HIS A 199 2.12 9.64 -14.74
CA HIS A 199 1.65 9.84 -16.12
C HIS A 199 0.32 10.60 -16.20
N ARG A 200 -0.42 10.68 -15.08
CA ARG A 200 -1.70 11.40 -14.97
C ARG A 200 -1.55 12.82 -14.45
N LEU A 201 -0.37 13.21 -13.98
CA LEU A 201 -0.11 14.60 -13.62
C LEU A 201 -0.12 15.45 -14.90
N PRO A 202 -0.68 16.67 -14.88
CA PRO A 202 -0.49 17.62 -15.97
C PRO A 202 1.01 17.78 -16.20
N GLN A 203 1.48 17.50 -17.43
CA GLN A 203 2.88 17.74 -17.77
C GLN A 203 3.11 19.23 -17.55
N ALA A 204 3.94 19.58 -16.56
CA ALA A 204 4.37 20.96 -16.41
C ALA A 204 5.02 21.33 -17.75
N THR A 205 4.39 22.24 -18.48
CA THR A 205 4.93 22.81 -19.71
C THR A 205 6.37 23.23 -19.42
N ALA A 206 7.33 22.56 -20.05
CA ALA A 206 8.74 22.90 -20.02
C ALA A 206 8.96 24.22 -20.81
N SER A 207 8.32 25.30 -20.37
CA SER A 207 8.33 26.60 -21.02
C SER A 207 8.13 27.72 -20.02
N THR A 208 9.05 27.88 -19.06
CA THR A 208 9.54 29.21 -18.66
C THR A 208 10.85 29.10 -17.87
N GLY A 209 11.97 29.37 -18.55
CA GLY A 209 13.14 30.03 -17.95
C GLY A 209 13.98 29.27 -16.91
N SER A 210 14.55 28.11 -17.25
CA SER A 210 15.83 27.74 -16.61
C SER A 210 16.95 28.51 -17.30
N ALA A 211 17.37 29.63 -16.71
CA ALA A 211 18.67 30.22 -17.06
C ALA A 211 19.76 29.13 -16.95
N PRO A 212 20.75 29.08 -17.84
CA PRO A 212 21.80 28.08 -17.77
C PRO A 212 22.49 28.15 -16.41
N VAL A 213 22.58 27.02 -15.71
CA VAL A 213 23.42 26.89 -14.52
C VAL A 213 24.86 27.20 -14.98
N PRO A 214 25.53 28.25 -14.45
CA PRO A 214 26.89 28.57 -14.85
C PRO A 214 27.81 27.39 -14.56
N SER A 215 28.60 26.99 -15.56
CA SER A 215 29.62 25.95 -15.39
C SER A 215 30.67 26.41 -14.36
N PRO A 216 31.17 25.50 -13.49
CA PRO A 216 32.17 25.85 -12.46
C PRO A 216 33.48 26.44 -13.01
N ALA A 217 33.71 26.37 -14.33
CA ALA A 217 34.90 26.89 -14.99
C ALA A 217 34.99 28.44 -15.02
N SER A 218 33.87 29.17 -14.86
CA SER A 218 33.89 30.65 -14.92
C SER A 218 34.05 31.33 -13.56
N ALA A 219 34.11 30.58 -12.45
CA ALA A 219 34.31 31.14 -11.10
C ALA A 219 35.81 31.39 -10.76
N SER A 220 36.75 30.88 -11.57
CA SER A 220 38.20 30.99 -11.34
C SER A 220 38.85 32.21 -11.99
N GLN A 221 38.11 33.05 -12.72
CA GLN A 221 38.67 34.23 -13.42
C GLN A 221 38.27 35.58 -12.80
N ALA A 222 37.59 35.58 -11.64
CA ALA A 222 37.16 36.79 -10.95
C ALA A 222 38.05 37.19 -9.76
N THR A 223 39.19 36.54 -9.58
CA THR A 223 40.21 36.90 -8.58
C THR A 223 41.59 36.93 -9.23
N ALA A 224 41.86 38.00 -9.97
CA ALA A 224 43.20 38.48 -10.34
C ALA A 224 43.11 39.98 -10.63
#